data_AF-A0A1M3P0R4-F1
#
_entry.id   AF-A0A1M3P0R4-F1
#
_cell.length_a   1.000
_cell.length_b   1.000
_cell.length_c   1.000
_cell.angle_alpha   90.00
_cell.angle_beta   90.00
_cell.angle_gamma   90.00
#
_symmetry.space_group_name_H-M   'P 1'
#
loop_
_entity.id
_entity.type
_entity.pdbx_description
1 polymer ?
#
loop_
_entity_poly.entity_id
_entity_poly.type
_entity_poly.pdbx_seq_one_letter_code
_entity_poly.pdbx_strand_id
1 'polypeptide(L)'
;MKRCALLALALLIAQPALADGNGPMVDLAALLPPPPAAGSAAARQDINGVLAVQAHRTHAEIAAAQADRLHSVFRFADVFGAAFTPEQLPHTAAFFTRVVAYDKGEVKAVKAFWHHPRPVLVSHAVHPLSEEKPDDWSYPSGHSTLGYTEAVLLANMVPERRAAIFARADLYAHHRIVMGVHYPSDVEGGRLAGTVLGGRLLDDPSWQADYDAARAELRKSLGLPATPAAAAVAAR
;
A
#
# COMPACT_ATOMS: atom_id res chain seq x y z
N MET A 1 -48.77 42.23 23.21
CA MET A 1 -47.77 41.16 23.45
C MET A 1 -47.12 40.82 22.12
N LYS A 2 -45.90 41.32 21.85
CA LYS A 2 -45.17 41.10 20.59
C LYS A 2 -44.23 39.90 20.79
N ARG A 3 -44.40 38.83 20.02
CA ARG A 3 -43.45 37.69 20.00
C ARG A 3 -42.44 37.93 18.88
N CYS A 4 -41.19 38.23 19.25
CA CYS A 4 -40.05 38.21 18.33
C CYS A 4 -39.63 36.75 18.13
N ALA A 5 -39.66 36.26 16.89
CA ALA A 5 -39.02 35.02 16.51
C ALA A 5 -37.63 35.35 15.95
N LEU A 6 -36.59 34.98 16.68
CA LEU A 6 -35.20 34.96 16.21
C LEU A 6 -35.04 33.76 15.27
N LEU A 7 -34.82 34.01 13.98
CA LEU A 7 -34.30 32.99 13.07
C LEU A 7 -32.78 32.88 13.28
N ALA A 8 -32.34 31.78 13.86
CA ALA A 8 -30.95 31.37 13.85
C ALA A 8 -30.64 30.74 12.48
N LEU A 9 -29.82 31.43 11.67
CA LEU A 9 -29.32 30.90 10.41
C LEU A 9 -28.13 29.98 10.70
N ALA A 10 -28.34 28.67 10.63
CA ALA A 10 -27.27 27.68 10.73
C ALA A 10 -26.42 27.73 9.45
N LEU A 11 -25.16 28.16 9.56
CA LEU A 11 -24.17 27.97 8.50
C LEU A 11 -23.84 26.48 8.39
N LEU A 12 -24.39 25.81 7.37
CA LEU A 12 -23.94 24.51 6.92
C LEU A 12 -22.58 24.69 6.24
N ILE A 13 -21.51 24.32 6.94
CA ILE A 13 -20.20 24.08 6.31
C ILE A 13 -20.37 22.80 5.49
N ALA A 14 -20.48 22.93 4.17
CA ALA A 14 -20.45 21.80 3.26
C ALA A 14 -19.07 21.15 3.34
N GLN A 15 -18.97 20.02 4.04
CA GLN A 15 -17.81 19.13 3.88
C GLN A 15 -17.89 18.57 2.46
N PRO A 16 -16.80 18.55 1.68
CA PRO A 16 -16.80 17.85 0.41
C PRO A 16 -17.12 16.38 0.71
N ALA A 17 -18.19 15.87 0.11
CA ALA A 17 -18.52 14.46 0.18
C ALA A 17 -17.33 13.68 -0.39
N LEU A 18 -16.64 12.92 0.48
CA LEU A 18 -15.63 11.95 0.04
C LEU A 18 -16.37 10.96 -0.86
N ALA A 19 -15.98 10.89 -2.14
CA ALA A 19 -16.57 9.91 -3.04
C ALA A 19 -16.20 8.49 -2.57
N ASP A 20 -17.19 7.63 -2.36
CA ASP A 20 -17.04 6.29 -1.74
C ASP A 20 -16.37 5.24 -2.65
N GLY A 21 -15.59 5.63 -3.68
CA GLY A 21 -14.77 4.69 -4.45
C GLY A 21 -15.52 3.53 -5.13
N ASN A 22 -16.83 3.67 -5.40
CA ASN A 22 -17.70 2.63 -5.96
C ASN A 22 -17.51 2.42 -7.49
N GLY A 23 -16.27 2.48 -7.98
CA GLY A 23 -15.95 2.06 -9.35
C GLY A 23 -16.05 0.54 -9.50
N PRO A 24 -16.12 -0.01 -10.73
CA PRO A 24 -16.06 -1.44 -10.94
C PRO A 24 -14.76 -2.02 -10.35
N MET A 25 -14.90 -3.09 -9.55
CA MET A 25 -13.82 -3.80 -8.88
C MET A 25 -12.83 -4.34 -9.92
N VAL A 26 -11.53 -4.29 -9.62
CA VAL A 26 -10.51 -4.87 -10.48
C VAL A 26 -10.51 -6.38 -10.27
N ASP A 27 -10.68 -7.18 -11.33
CA ASP A 27 -10.54 -8.64 -11.23
C ASP A 27 -9.06 -9.05 -11.15
N LEU A 28 -8.47 -8.74 -10.00
CA LEU A 28 -7.08 -9.09 -9.69
C LEU A 28 -6.86 -10.61 -9.69
N ALA A 29 -7.88 -11.42 -9.42
CA ALA A 29 -7.75 -12.88 -9.48
C ALA A 29 -7.52 -13.37 -10.91
N ALA A 30 -8.11 -12.71 -11.91
CA ALA A 30 -7.85 -12.98 -13.32
C ALA A 30 -6.53 -12.38 -13.84
N LEU A 31 -6.05 -11.28 -13.25
CA LEU A 31 -4.84 -10.57 -13.71
C LEU A 31 -3.54 -11.14 -13.14
N LEU A 32 -3.59 -11.67 -11.92
CA LEU A 32 -2.40 -12.19 -11.24
C LEU A 32 -2.08 -13.62 -11.70
N PRO A 33 -0.79 -13.98 -11.82
CA PRO A 33 -0.42 -15.38 -11.99
C PRO A 33 -0.88 -16.19 -10.78
N PRO A 34 -1.24 -17.48 -10.93
CA PRO A 34 -1.59 -18.31 -9.79
C PRO A 34 -0.40 -18.44 -8.83
N PRO A 35 -0.64 -18.56 -7.50
CA PRO A 35 0.41 -18.90 -6.56
C PRO A 35 1.02 -20.26 -6.90
N PRO A 36 2.29 -20.53 -6.54
CA PRO A 36 2.92 -21.82 -6.80
C PRO A 36 2.11 -23.00 -6.26
N ALA A 37 1.85 -23.97 -7.13
CA ALA A 37 1.09 -25.17 -6.79
C ALA A 37 1.82 -26.00 -5.72
N ALA A 38 1.05 -26.58 -4.78
CA ALA A 38 1.60 -27.43 -3.73
C ALA A 38 2.43 -28.59 -4.32
N GLY A 39 3.60 -28.86 -3.73
CA GLY A 39 4.52 -29.91 -4.20
C GLY A 39 5.31 -29.58 -5.47
N SER A 40 5.08 -28.43 -6.10
CA SER A 40 5.86 -28.00 -7.27
C SER A 40 7.29 -27.57 -6.92
N ALA A 41 8.16 -27.46 -7.94
CA ALA A 41 9.50 -26.90 -7.76
C ALA A 41 9.46 -25.43 -7.31
N ALA A 42 8.51 -24.65 -7.83
CA ALA A 42 8.30 -23.26 -7.44
C ALA A 42 7.89 -23.13 -5.97
N ALA A 43 6.98 -23.98 -5.47
CA ALA A 43 6.60 -23.97 -4.05
C ALA A 43 7.77 -24.34 -3.12
N ARG A 44 8.66 -25.26 -3.55
CA ARG A 44 9.90 -25.56 -2.83
C ARG A 44 10.88 -24.39 -2.83
N GLN A 45 11.00 -23.67 -3.95
CA GLN A 45 11.85 -22.50 -4.05
C GLN A 45 11.35 -21.36 -3.14
N ASP A 46 10.03 -21.15 -3.08
CA ASP A 46 9.41 -20.15 -2.22
C ASP A 46 9.71 -20.38 -0.74
N ILE A 47 9.47 -21.60 -0.25
CA ILE A 47 9.75 -21.89 1.16
C ILE A 47 11.24 -21.80 1.47
N ASN A 48 12.11 -22.22 0.56
CA ASN A 48 13.56 -22.06 0.71
C ASN A 48 13.97 -20.59 0.76
N GLY A 49 13.30 -19.71 0.01
CA GLY A 49 13.51 -18.27 0.06
C GLY A 49 13.19 -17.68 1.44
N VAL A 50 12.08 -18.10 2.06
CA VAL A 50 11.73 -17.69 3.43
C VAL A 50 12.78 -18.17 4.43
N LEU A 51 13.16 -19.44 4.37
CA LEU A 51 14.13 -20.04 5.29
C LEU A 51 15.52 -19.40 5.14
N ALA A 52 15.96 -19.13 3.91
CA ALA A 52 17.24 -18.47 3.65
C ALA A 52 17.28 -17.06 4.25
N VAL A 53 16.22 -16.26 4.11
CA VAL A 53 16.14 -14.94 4.75
C VAL A 53 16.14 -15.07 6.27
N GLN A 54 15.38 -16.02 6.84
CA GLN A 54 15.34 -16.20 8.30
C GLN A 54 16.67 -16.68 8.90
N ALA A 55 17.47 -17.43 8.14
CA ALA A 55 18.79 -17.87 8.57
C ALA A 55 19.80 -16.72 8.70
N HIS A 56 19.58 -15.61 7.99
CA HIS A 56 20.52 -14.50 7.90
C HIS A 56 19.99 -13.16 8.41
N ARG A 57 18.69 -13.04 8.75
CA ARG A 57 18.10 -11.79 9.24
C ARG A 57 18.79 -11.31 10.52
N THR A 58 19.19 -10.05 10.51
CA THR A 58 19.81 -9.35 11.64
C THR A 58 18.76 -8.79 12.59
N HIS A 59 19.17 -8.44 13.81
CA HIS A 59 18.27 -7.75 14.76
C HIS A 59 17.75 -6.41 14.20
N ALA A 60 18.56 -5.70 13.42
CA ALA A 60 18.17 -4.44 12.80
C ALA A 60 17.08 -4.65 11.73
N GLU A 61 17.24 -5.66 10.87
CA GLU A 61 16.21 -6.01 9.86
C GLU A 61 14.92 -6.49 10.52
N ILE A 62 15.02 -7.27 11.61
CA ILE A 62 13.85 -7.68 12.40
C ILE A 62 13.09 -6.46 12.92
N ALA A 63 13.79 -5.51 13.56
CA ALA A 63 13.16 -4.31 14.10
C ALA A 63 12.53 -3.45 13.00
N ALA A 64 13.21 -3.26 11.87
CA ALA A 64 12.69 -2.53 10.72
C ALA A 64 11.44 -3.22 10.13
N ALA A 65 11.48 -4.54 9.98
CA ALA A 65 10.37 -5.32 9.45
C ALA A 65 9.15 -5.36 10.38
N GLN A 66 9.38 -5.30 11.69
CA GLN A 66 8.31 -5.15 12.69
C GLN A 66 7.68 -3.74 12.63
N ALA A 67 8.47 -2.69 12.43
CA ALA A 67 7.94 -1.33 12.23
C ALA A 67 7.09 -1.23 10.95
N ASP A 68 7.49 -1.95 9.89
CA ASP A 68 6.75 -2.04 8.62
C ASP A 68 5.51 -2.94 8.66
N ARG A 69 5.06 -3.36 9.85
CA ARG A 69 3.74 -3.97 10.03
C ARG A 69 2.61 -2.96 9.89
N LEU A 70 2.88 -1.68 10.17
CA LEU A 70 1.90 -0.61 10.10
C LEU A 70 1.49 -0.34 8.65
N HIS A 71 0.19 -0.34 8.38
CA HIS A 71 -0.39 0.11 7.11
C HIS A 71 -0.46 1.64 7.11
N SER A 72 0.59 2.28 6.61
CA SER A 72 0.67 3.73 6.58
C SER A 72 1.68 4.21 5.55
N VAL A 73 1.25 5.13 4.70
CA VAL A 73 2.14 5.86 3.78
C VAL A 73 3.33 6.51 4.48
N PHE A 74 3.20 6.88 5.75
CA PHE A 74 4.29 7.52 6.51
C PHE A 74 5.47 6.58 6.80
N ARG A 75 5.38 5.29 6.44
CA ARG A 75 6.54 4.39 6.37
C ARG A 75 7.55 4.80 5.28
N PHE A 76 7.16 5.68 4.35
CA PHE A 76 8.05 6.33 3.38
C PHE A 76 8.79 7.56 3.95
N ALA A 77 8.76 7.82 5.26
CA ALA A 77 9.50 8.93 5.87
C ALA A 77 11.02 8.89 5.58
N ASP A 78 11.60 7.70 5.37
CA ASP A 78 13.00 7.54 4.95
C ASP A 78 13.29 8.23 3.60
N VAL A 79 12.27 8.35 2.74
CA VAL A 79 12.35 8.99 1.42
C VAL A 79 12.00 10.47 1.51
N PHE A 80 11.04 10.85 2.36
CA PHE A 80 10.47 12.20 2.37
C PHE A 80 11.04 13.13 3.46
N GLY A 81 11.65 12.56 4.50
CA GLY A 81 12.23 13.28 5.62
C GLY A 81 11.29 13.40 6.82
N ALA A 82 11.80 13.97 7.92
CA ALA A 82 11.12 14.00 9.22
C ALA A 82 9.80 14.81 9.25
N ALA A 83 9.57 15.66 8.26
CA ALA A 83 8.33 16.42 8.09
C ALA A 83 7.19 15.59 7.47
N PHE A 84 7.49 14.39 6.97
CA PHE A 84 6.51 13.50 6.37
C PHE A 84 5.72 12.74 7.45
N THR A 85 4.83 13.46 8.12
CA THR A 85 3.99 12.97 9.22
C THR A 85 2.52 13.35 9.01
N PRO A 86 1.56 12.61 9.59
CA PRO A 86 0.14 12.92 9.43
C PRO A 86 -0.26 14.29 9.98
N GLU A 87 0.42 14.78 11.01
CA GLU A 87 0.14 16.09 11.61
C GLU A 87 0.53 17.25 10.69
N GLN A 88 1.60 17.07 9.90
CA GLN A 88 2.09 18.08 8.97
C GLN A 88 1.44 17.96 7.60
N LEU A 89 0.88 16.79 7.28
CA LEU A 89 0.31 16.47 5.98
C LEU A 89 -1.10 15.87 6.11
N PRO A 90 -2.09 16.63 6.63
CA PRO A 90 -3.45 16.13 6.86
C PRO A 90 -4.18 15.70 5.57
N HIS A 91 -3.98 16.38 4.43
CA HIS A 91 -4.59 15.95 3.17
C HIS A 91 -3.99 14.64 2.67
N THR A 92 -2.66 14.51 2.77
CA THR A 92 -1.94 13.28 2.47
C THR A 92 -2.40 12.13 3.36
N ALA A 93 -2.54 12.38 4.67
CA ALA A 93 -3.02 11.39 5.62
C ALA A 93 -4.45 10.91 5.29
N ALA A 94 -5.36 11.83 5.00
CA ALA A 94 -6.74 11.52 4.64
C ALA A 94 -6.83 10.71 3.33
N PHE A 95 -6.09 11.13 2.30
CA PHE A 95 -6.04 10.44 1.01
C PHE A 95 -5.52 9.00 1.17
N PHE A 96 -4.37 8.81 1.81
CA PHE A 96 -3.80 7.47 1.96
C PHE A 96 -4.57 6.58 2.95
N THR A 97 -5.33 7.15 3.90
CA THR A 97 -6.29 6.37 4.70
C THR A 97 -7.37 5.72 3.82
N ARG A 98 -7.87 6.45 2.81
CA ARG A 98 -8.82 5.89 1.83
C ARG A 98 -8.16 4.84 0.93
N VAL A 99 -6.92 5.06 0.50
CA VAL A 99 -6.14 4.07 -0.27
C VAL A 99 -5.99 2.76 0.50
N VAL A 100 -5.63 2.82 1.79
CA VAL A 100 -5.52 1.63 2.66
C VAL A 100 -6.84 0.86 2.73
N ALA A 101 -7.96 1.57 2.88
CA ALA A 101 -9.28 0.95 2.94
C ALA A 101 -9.66 0.26 1.62
N TYR A 102 -9.37 0.91 0.49
CA TYR A 102 -9.58 0.38 -0.85
C TYR A 102 -8.76 -0.89 -1.11
N ASP A 103 -7.44 -0.82 -0.93
CA ASP A 103 -6.53 -1.96 -1.14
C ASP A 103 -6.89 -3.16 -0.28
N LYS A 104 -7.29 -2.92 0.98
CA LYS A 104 -7.72 -3.99 1.88
C LYS A 104 -8.95 -4.73 1.34
N GLY A 105 -9.89 -4.02 0.72
CA GLY A 105 -11.07 -4.60 0.08
C GLY A 105 -10.69 -5.50 -1.10
N GLU A 106 -9.90 -4.96 -2.03
CA GLU A 106 -9.43 -5.65 -3.24
C GLU A 106 -8.62 -6.92 -2.90
N VAL A 107 -7.63 -6.80 -2.01
CA VAL A 107 -6.77 -7.93 -1.61
C VAL A 107 -7.57 -9.03 -0.90
N LYS A 108 -8.57 -8.65 -0.07
CA LYS A 108 -9.41 -9.63 0.63
C LYS A 108 -10.19 -10.49 -0.36
N ALA A 109 -10.73 -9.91 -1.42
CA ALA A 109 -11.46 -10.64 -2.45
C ALA A 109 -10.57 -11.68 -3.14
N VAL A 110 -9.34 -11.30 -3.53
CA VAL A 110 -8.39 -12.20 -4.20
C VAL A 110 -7.90 -13.32 -3.30
N LYS A 111 -7.62 -13.01 -2.02
CA LYS A 111 -7.20 -14.01 -1.03
C LYS A 111 -8.25 -15.11 -0.83
N ALA A 112 -9.53 -14.73 -0.83
CA ALA A 112 -10.65 -15.67 -0.74
C ALA A 112 -10.88 -16.49 -2.03
N PHE A 113 -10.21 -16.15 -3.13
CA PHE A 113 -10.22 -16.96 -4.34
C PHE A 113 -9.14 -18.05 -4.31
N TRP A 114 -7.90 -17.68 -3.95
CA TRP A 114 -6.74 -18.58 -4.05
C TRP A 114 -6.50 -19.48 -2.84
N HIS A 115 -6.89 -19.06 -1.63
CA HIS A 115 -6.70 -19.82 -0.39
C HIS A 115 -5.26 -20.34 -0.17
N HIS A 116 -4.24 -19.57 -0.60
CA HIS A 116 -2.85 -20.01 -0.49
C HIS A 116 -2.38 -20.00 0.97
N PRO A 117 -1.87 -21.12 1.55
CA PRO A 117 -1.53 -21.21 2.96
C PRO A 117 -0.26 -20.44 3.30
N ARG A 118 -0.20 -19.83 4.49
CA ARG A 118 0.96 -19.09 5.01
C ARG A 118 2.20 -20.01 5.19
N PRO A 119 3.43 -19.46 5.13
CA PRO A 119 4.67 -20.25 5.28
C PRO A 119 4.72 -21.17 6.50
N VAL A 120 4.29 -20.66 7.67
CA VAL A 120 4.31 -21.43 8.94
C VAL A 120 3.35 -22.63 8.94
N LEU A 121 2.29 -22.60 8.11
CA LEU A 121 1.35 -23.71 7.99
C LEU A 121 1.90 -24.85 7.12
N VAL A 122 2.92 -24.57 6.30
CA VAL A 122 3.53 -25.54 5.38
C VAL A 122 4.83 -26.10 5.95
N SER A 123 5.56 -25.33 6.76
CA SER A 123 6.83 -25.77 7.35
C SER A 123 7.02 -25.27 8.77
N HIS A 124 7.23 -26.21 9.70
CA HIS A 124 7.59 -25.93 11.09
C HIS A 124 8.96 -25.25 11.26
N ALA A 125 9.80 -25.24 10.23
CA ALA A 125 11.09 -24.56 10.26
C ALA A 125 10.95 -23.03 10.10
N VAL A 126 9.77 -22.53 9.72
CA VAL A 126 9.51 -21.10 9.65
C VAL A 126 9.14 -20.57 11.03
N HIS A 127 9.86 -19.56 11.49
CA HIS A 127 9.60 -18.88 12.75
C HIS A 127 9.09 -17.45 12.48
N PRO A 128 7.77 -17.27 12.28
CA PRO A 128 7.19 -15.97 11.96
C PRO A 128 7.30 -15.02 13.16
N LEU A 129 7.39 -13.72 12.88
CA LEU A 129 7.47 -12.66 13.89
C LEU A 129 6.10 -12.04 14.21
N SER A 130 5.03 -12.73 13.83
CA SER A 130 3.64 -12.41 14.14
C SER A 130 2.84 -13.68 14.31
N GLU A 131 1.78 -13.60 15.12
CA GLU A 131 0.75 -14.64 15.14
C GLU A 131 -0.08 -14.57 13.85
N GLU A 132 -0.31 -15.74 13.26
CA GLU A 132 -1.24 -15.91 12.14
C GLU A 132 -2.66 -16.08 12.67
N LYS A 133 -3.65 -15.55 11.96
CA LYS A 133 -5.06 -15.70 12.31
C LYS A 133 -5.72 -16.79 11.45
N PRO A 134 -6.81 -17.40 11.93
CA PRO A 134 -7.68 -18.21 11.07
C PRO A 134 -8.10 -17.41 9.83
N ASP A 135 -8.16 -18.08 8.67
CA ASP A 135 -8.54 -17.51 7.37
C ASP A 135 -7.63 -16.39 6.83
N ASP A 136 -6.40 -16.27 7.35
CA ASP A 136 -5.40 -15.32 6.85
C ASP A 136 -4.57 -15.91 5.70
N TRP A 137 -5.14 -15.92 4.49
CA TRP A 137 -4.48 -16.46 3.28
C TRP A 137 -3.26 -15.64 2.88
N SER A 138 -2.27 -16.27 2.26
CA SER A 138 -0.96 -15.67 1.94
C SER A 138 -0.95 -14.90 0.61
N TYR A 139 -1.59 -15.41 -0.44
CA TYR A 139 -1.46 -14.85 -1.79
C TYR A 139 -2.65 -13.94 -2.19
N PRO A 140 -2.40 -12.74 -2.78
CA PRO A 140 -1.11 -12.03 -2.83
C PRO A 140 -0.78 -11.37 -1.49
N SER A 141 0.44 -10.88 -1.30
CA SER A 141 0.80 -10.14 -0.08
C SER A 141 0.12 -8.79 0.00
N GLY A 142 -0.74 -8.58 1.00
CA GLY A 142 -1.46 -7.32 1.18
C GLY A 142 -0.56 -6.13 1.55
N HIS A 143 0.49 -6.35 2.36
CA HIS A 143 1.49 -5.30 2.62
C HIS A 143 2.29 -4.96 1.36
N SER A 144 2.66 -5.95 0.55
CA SER A 144 3.33 -5.68 -0.73
C SER A 144 2.40 -4.90 -1.67
N THR A 145 1.14 -5.30 -1.79
CA THR A 145 0.11 -4.56 -2.55
C THR A 145 0.04 -3.11 -2.11
N LEU A 146 -0.19 -2.86 -0.82
CA LEU A 146 -0.28 -1.50 -0.30
C LEU A 146 0.98 -0.68 -0.57
N GLY A 147 2.15 -1.25 -0.29
CA GLY A 147 3.42 -0.55 -0.50
C GLY A 147 3.63 -0.13 -1.96
N TYR A 148 3.24 -0.97 -2.93
CA TYR A 148 3.34 -0.61 -4.35
C TYR A 148 2.22 0.30 -4.84
N THR A 149 0.98 0.18 -4.34
CA THR A 149 -0.10 1.15 -4.61
C THR A 149 0.34 2.55 -4.16
N GLU A 150 0.82 2.65 -2.92
CA GLU A 150 1.33 3.91 -2.36
C GLU A 150 2.53 4.43 -3.15
N ALA A 151 3.47 3.56 -3.53
CA ALA A 151 4.63 3.94 -4.32
C ALA A 151 4.25 4.49 -5.71
N VAL A 152 3.30 3.88 -6.41
CA VAL A 152 2.81 4.38 -7.70
C VAL A 152 2.21 5.77 -7.54
N LEU A 153 1.36 5.98 -6.53
CA LEU A 153 0.75 7.28 -6.26
C LEU A 153 1.81 8.33 -5.91
N LEU A 154 2.68 8.03 -4.93
CA LEU A 154 3.76 8.91 -4.49
C LEU A 154 4.73 9.25 -5.63
N ALA A 155 5.09 8.30 -6.48
CA ALA A 155 5.98 8.51 -7.62
C ALA A 155 5.36 9.41 -8.71
N ASN A 156 4.03 9.46 -8.80
CA ASN A 156 3.32 10.41 -9.67
C ASN A 156 3.12 11.78 -8.99
N MET A 157 3.05 11.83 -7.65
CA MET A 157 3.06 13.09 -6.90
C MET A 157 4.45 13.76 -6.92
N VAL A 158 5.52 12.98 -6.76
CA VAL A 158 6.91 13.45 -6.62
C VAL A 158 7.84 12.62 -7.51
N PRO A 159 7.77 12.79 -8.85
CA PRO A 159 8.63 12.04 -9.78
C PRO A 159 10.13 12.27 -9.53
N GLU A 160 10.50 13.39 -8.93
CA GLU A 160 11.87 13.71 -8.51
C GLU A 160 12.47 12.68 -7.53
N ARG A 161 11.61 11.91 -6.82
CA ARG A 161 12.03 10.86 -5.87
C ARG A 161 11.63 9.45 -6.31
N ARG A 162 11.19 9.26 -7.55
CA ARG A 162 10.63 7.98 -8.06
C ARG A 162 11.48 6.75 -7.73
N ALA A 163 12.78 6.80 -8.00
CA ALA A 163 13.68 5.68 -7.74
C ALA A 163 13.76 5.33 -6.25
N ALA A 164 13.87 6.34 -5.37
CA ALA A 164 13.93 6.14 -3.93
C ALA A 164 12.59 5.63 -3.36
N ILE A 165 11.46 6.10 -3.91
CA ILE A 165 10.12 5.63 -3.55
C ILE A 165 9.99 4.13 -3.85
N PHE A 166 10.29 3.69 -5.08
CA PHE A 166 10.20 2.26 -5.40
C PHE A 166 11.20 1.41 -4.63
N ALA A 167 12.43 1.88 -4.41
CA ALA A 167 13.39 1.17 -3.56
C ALA A 167 12.86 0.99 -2.12
N ARG A 168 12.14 1.98 -1.57
CA ARG A 168 11.52 1.86 -0.24
C ARG A 168 10.34 0.89 -0.23
N ALA A 169 9.56 0.84 -1.31
CA ALA A 169 8.48 -0.12 -1.49
C ALA A 169 9.01 -1.56 -1.60
N ASP A 170 10.11 -1.76 -2.35
CA ASP A 170 10.82 -3.05 -2.44
C ASP A 170 11.22 -3.52 -1.03
N LEU A 171 11.79 -2.63 -0.22
CA LEU A 171 12.18 -2.93 1.16
C LEU A 171 10.97 -3.23 2.06
N TYR A 172 9.90 -2.44 1.96
CA TYR A 172 8.64 -2.65 2.70
C TYR A 172 8.03 -4.03 2.40
N ALA A 173 8.05 -4.43 1.13
CA ALA A 173 7.56 -5.71 0.67
C ALA A 173 8.50 -6.86 1.11
N HIS A 174 9.82 -6.68 0.98
CA HIS A 174 10.83 -7.65 1.42
C HIS A 174 10.75 -7.96 2.92
N HIS A 175 10.44 -6.94 3.74
CA HIS A 175 10.22 -7.13 5.17
C HIS A 175 9.14 -8.17 5.51
N ARG A 176 8.25 -8.51 4.57
CA ARG A 176 7.29 -9.60 4.78
C ARG A 176 7.92 -11.00 4.75
N ILE A 177 8.98 -11.17 3.97
CA ILE A 177 9.79 -12.40 3.94
C ILE A 177 10.65 -12.45 5.21
N VAL A 178 11.26 -11.33 5.61
CA VAL A 178 12.00 -11.20 6.89
C VAL A 178 11.12 -11.60 8.08
N MET A 179 9.86 -11.18 8.08
CA MET A 179 8.88 -11.52 9.10
C MET A 179 8.41 -12.98 9.05
N GLY A 180 8.67 -13.71 7.96
CA GLY A 180 8.27 -15.11 7.80
C GLY A 180 6.79 -15.33 7.46
N VAL A 181 6.08 -14.28 7.04
CA VAL A 181 4.61 -14.34 6.87
C VAL A 181 4.17 -14.48 5.41
N HIS A 182 5.07 -14.24 4.47
CA HIS A 182 4.80 -14.30 3.03
C HIS A 182 5.97 -14.94 2.29
N TYR A 183 5.65 -15.64 1.21
CA TYR A 183 6.64 -16.16 0.26
C TYR A 183 7.14 -15.06 -0.68
N PRO A 184 8.30 -15.26 -1.34
CA PRO A 184 8.73 -14.42 -2.45
C PRO A 184 7.65 -14.25 -3.55
N SER A 185 6.93 -15.32 -3.91
CA SER A 185 5.84 -15.24 -4.89
C SER A 185 4.64 -14.40 -4.43
N ASP A 186 4.27 -14.45 -3.15
CA ASP A 186 3.20 -13.58 -2.59
C ASP A 186 3.59 -12.11 -2.69
N VAL A 187 4.87 -11.81 -2.41
CA VAL A 187 5.42 -10.45 -2.48
C VAL A 187 5.37 -9.96 -3.92
N GLU A 188 5.76 -10.78 -4.89
CA GLU A 188 5.70 -10.43 -6.31
C GLU A 188 4.25 -10.27 -6.79
N GLY A 189 3.34 -11.16 -6.39
CA GLY A 189 1.91 -11.02 -6.66
C GLY A 189 1.34 -9.72 -6.08
N GLY A 190 1.75 -9.35 -4.86
CA GLY A 190 1.37 -8.09 -4.25
C GLY A 190 1.92 -6.89 -5.00
N ARG A 191 3.16 -6.94 -5.47
CA ARG A 191 3.77 -5.89 -6.29
C ARG A 191 2.96 -5.62 -7.57
N LEU A 192 2.61 -6.69 -8.29
CA LEU A 192 1.79 -6.61 -9.50
C LEU A 192 0.40 -6.03 -9.17
N ALA A 193 -0.25 -6.54 -8.13
CA ALA A 193 -1.55 -6.05 -7.69
C ALA A 193 -1.50 -4.56 -7.35
N GLY A 194 -0.53 -4.14 -6.53
CA GLY A 194 -0.42 -2.74 -6.11
C GLY A 194 -0.10 -1.79 -7.27
N THR A 195 0.67 -2.26 -8.25
CA THR A 195 0.93 -1.49 -9.47
C THR A 195 -0.36 -1.25 -10.27
N VAL A 196 -1.19 -2.29 -10.42
CA VAL A 196 -2.48 -2.20 -11.12
C VAL A 196 -3.45 -1.30 -10.36
N LEU A 197 -3.59 -1.48 -9.04
CA LEU A 197 -4.48 -0.69 -8.20
C LEU A 197 -4.05 0.79 -8.18
N GLY A 198 -2.76 1.07 -8.02
CA GLY A 198 -2.24 2.44 -8.06
C GLY A 198 -2.53 3.13 -9.40
N GLY A 199 -2.36 2.43 -10.52
CA GLY A 199 -2.75 2.93 -11.84
C GLY A 199 -4.25 3.21 -11.94
N ARG A 200 -5.08 2.26 -11.48
CA ARG A 200 -6.55 2.40 -11.48
C ARG A 200 -7.01 3.62 -10.70
N LEU A 201 -6.38 3.92 -9.57
CA LEU A 201 -6.70 5.09 -8.73
C LEU A 201 -6.30 6.41 -9.41
N LEU A 202 -5.21 6.44 -10.17
CA LEU A 202 -4.81 7.61 -10.96
C LEU A 202 -5.77 7.88 -12.14
N ASP A 203 -6.36 6.82 -12.71
CA ASP A 203 -7.29 6.92 -13.83
C ASP A 203 -8.75 7.17 -13.39
N ASP A 204 -9.05 7.12 -12.09
CA ASP A 204 -10.40 7.28 -11.57
C ASP A 204 -10.72 8.75 -11.19
N PRO A 205 -11.67 9.42 -11.88
CA PRO A 205 -12.03 10.79 -11.55
C PRO A 205 -12.53 11.00 -10.12
N SER A 206 -13.08 9.96 -9.48
CA SER A 206 -13.58 10.04 -8.10
C SER A 206 -12.48 10.15 -7.05
N TRP A 207 -11.22 9.91 -7.42
CA TRP A 207 -10.06 10.03 -6.55
C TRP A 207 -9.25 11.31 -6.79
N GLN A 208 -9.46 11.95 -7.94
CA GLN A 208 -8.59 13.02 -8.44
C GLN A 208 -8.55 14.24 -7.51
N ALA A 209 -9.69 14.64 -6.93
CA ALA A 209 -9.74 15.82 -6.06
C ALA A 209 -8.87 15.65 -4.80
N ASP A 210 -8.98 14.49 -4.14
CA ASP A 210 -8.20 14.20 -2.92
C ASP A 210 -6.73 13.91 -3.25
N TYR A 211 -6.47 13.24 -4.37
CA TYR A 211 -5.12 13.03 -4.89
C TYR A 211 -4.41 14.38 -5.16
N ASP A 212 -5.09 15.33 -5.80
CA ASP A 212 -4.53 16.64 -6.11
C ASP A 212 -4.27 17.47 -4.86
N ALA A 213 -5.17 17.42 -3.87
CA ALA A 213 -4.98 18.08 -2.58
C ALA A 213 -3.75 17.51 -1.83
N ALA A 214 -3.65 16.18 -1.73
CA ALA A 214 -2.51 15.50 -1.13
C ALA A 214 -1.20 15.81 -1.87
N ARG A 215 -1.21 15.77 -3.21
CA ARG A 215 -0.06 16.10 -4.05
C ARG A 215 0.42 17.53 -3.82
N ALA A 216 -0.49 18.51 -3.82
CA ALA A 216 -0.14 19.91 -3.64
C ALA A 216 0.45 20.17 -2.24
N GLU A 217 -0.14 19.58 -1.21
CA GLU A 217 0.35 19.64 0.17
C GLU A 217 1.76 19.04 0.32
N LEU A 218 1.95 17.82 -0.17
CA LEU A 218 3.24 17.13 -0.15
C LEU A 218 4.31 17.91 -0.92
N ARG A 219 4.01 18.37 -2.14
CA ARG A 219 5.00 19.12 -2.93
C ARG A 219 5.36 20.45 -2.26
N LYS A 220 4.39 21.13 -1.66
CA LYS A 220 4.63 22.35 -0.87
C LYS A 220 5.55 22.09 0.33
N SER A 221 5.35 21.00 1.07
CA SER A 221 6.20 20.67 2.22
C SER A 221 7.64 20.37 1.82
N LEU A 222 7.85 19.87 0.60
CA LEU A 222 9.16 19.60 0.01
C LEU A 222 9.80 20.81 -0.68
N GLY A 223 9.14 21.98 -0.70
CA GLY A 223 9.60 23.16 -1.43
C GLY A 223 9.60 22.99 -2.95
N LEU A 224 8.77 22.09 -3.49
CA LEU A 224 8.65 21.80 -4.91
C LEU A 224 7.46 22.57 -5.54
N PRO A 225 7.51 22.87 -6.85
CA PRO A 225 6.37 23.47 -7.56
C PRO A 225 5.14 22.58 -7.49
N ALA A 226 3.93 23.13 -7.39
CA ALA A 226 2.70 22.35 -7.19
C ALA A 226 2.40 21.32 -8.30
N THR A 227 2.73 21.64 -9.55
CA THR A 227 2.68 20.68 -10.66
C THR A 227 4.09 20.20 -10.97
N PRO A 228 4.34 18.88 -11.05
CA PRO A 228 5.62 18.37 -11.53
C PRO A 228 5.91 18.92 -12.93
N ALA A 229 7.17 19.21 -13.23
CA ALA A 229 7.55 19.41 -14.63
C ALA A 229 7.10 18.17 -15.41
N ALA A 230 6.50 18.37 -16.60
CA ALA A 230 6.15 17.25 -17.46
C ALA A 230 7.40 16.38 -17.57
N ALA A 231 7.29 15.11 -17.16
CA ALA A 231 8.38 14.17 -17.37
C ALA A 231 8.68 14.27 -18.86
N ALA A 232 9.91 14.66 -19.23
CA ALA A 232 10.35 14.56 -20.59
C ALA A 232 10.22 13.07 -20.93
N VAL A 233 9.12 12.71 -21.60
CA VAL A 233 8.91 11.38 -22.12
C VAL A 233 10.01 11.24 -23.14
N ALA A 234 11.13 10.67 -22.71
CA ALA A 234 12.16 10.22 -23.62
C ALA A 234 11.51 9.06 -24.38
N ALA A 235 10.85 9.41 -25.48
CA ALA A 235 10.53 8.47 -26.53
C ALA A 235 11.86 7.81 -26.93
N ARG A 236 12.01 6.54 -26.54
CA ARG A 236 13.03 5.62 -27.03
C ARG A 236 12.36 4.30 -27.31
#